data_AF-A0A966DHH1-F1
#
_entry.id   AF-A0A966DHH1-F1
#
_cell.length_a   1.000
_cell.length_b   1.000
_cell.length_c   1.000
_cell.angle_alpha   90.00
_cell.angle_beta   90.00
_cell.angle_gamma   90.00
#
_symmetry.space_group_name_H-M   'P 1'
#
loop_
_entity.id
_entity.type
_entity.pdbx_description
1 polymer ?
#
loop_
_entity_poly.entity_id
_entity_poly.type
_entity_poly.pdbx_seq_one_letter_code
_entity_poly.pdbx_strand_id
1 'polypeptide(L)'
;MNSLRRFISLSLLFSFFIMSYTGVVLFLAPKGRVANATNWELLGLDKTQFSNLHVSFMVLFLIGMLFHIYLNWNALFNYFKNKSREFSLFNKEFLLAFSLNLLFLIGTLLYWVPFETLFDFQDRLKSSWEKTQSFSNEKANLYEHGKRRLNIHP
;
A
#
# COMPACT_ATOMS: atom_id res chain seq x y z
N MET A 1 -33.25 0.11 -6.94
CA MET A 1 -32.17 1.02 -6.49
C MET A 1 -31.41 0.50 -5.25
N ASN A 2 -32.06 -0.16 -4.28
CA ASN A 2 -31.36 -0.68 -3.08
C ASN A 2 -30.39 -1.85 -3.37
N SER A 3 -30.69 -2.71 -4.35
CA SER A 3 -29.81 -3.79 -4.78
C SER A 3 -28.47 -3.28 -5.33
N LEU A 4 -28.48 -2.24 -6.16
CA LEU A 4 -27.27 -1.61 -6.71
C LEU A 4 -26.41 -0.97 -5.62
N ARG A 5 -27.02 -0.28 -4.65
CA ARG A 5 -26.31 0.29 -3.49
C ARG A 5 -25.61 -0.79 -2.66
N ARG A 6 -26.30 -1.90 -2.40
CA ARG A 6 -25.73 -3.06 -1.68
C ARG A 6 -24.59 -3.70 -2.46
N PHE A 7 -24.79 -3.92 -3.77
CA PHE A 7 -23.77 -4.49 -4.65
C PHE A 7 -22.48 -3.65 -4.65
N ILE A 8 -22.59 -2.33 -4.89
CA ILE A 8 -21.43 -1.42 -4.90
C ILE A 8 -20.73 -1.40 -3.54
N SER A 9 -21.49 -1.36 -2.44
CA SER A 9 -20.91 -1.33 -1.09
C SER A 9 -20.16 -2.62 -0.75
N LEU A 10 -20.72 -3.79 -1.12
CA LEU A 10 -20.04 -5.08 -0.95
C LEU A 10 -18.81 -5.19 -1.85
N SER A 11 -18.90 -4.73 -3.10
CA SER A 11 -17.77 -4.71 -4.03
C SER A 11 -16.61 -3.84 -3.51
N LEU A 12 -16.93 -2.67 -2.94
CA LEU A 12 -15.94 -1.80 -2.29
C LEU A 12 -15.32 -2.44 -1.06
N LEU A 13 -16.10 -3.15 -0.24
CA LEU A 13 -15.59 -3.86 0.92
C LEU A 13 -14.57 -4.94 0.52
N PHE A 14 -14.88 -5.76 -0.48
CA PHE A 14 -13.94 -6.77 -0.97
C PHE A 14 -12.69 -6.13 -1.61
N SER A 15 -12.89 -5.07 -2.39
CA SER A 15 -11.78 -4.32 -3.00
C SER A 15 -10.88 -3.70 -1.93
N PHE A 16 -11.43 -3.19 -0.82
CA PHE A 16 -10.66 -2.66 0.30
C PHE A 16 -9.73 -3.72 0.93
N PHE A 17 -10.22 -4.94 1.14
CA PHE A 17 -9.38 -6.03 1.68
C PHE A 17 -8.25 -6.41 0.73
N ILE A 18 -8.54 -6.55 -0.57
CA ILE A 18 -7.53 -6.88 -1.59
C ILE A 18 -6.49 -5.76 -1.69
N MET A 19 -6.92 -4.50 -1.70
CA MET A 19 -6.05 -3.33 -1.71
C MET A 19 -5.15 -3.23 -0.48
N SER A 20 -5.72 -3.46 0.70
CA SER A 20 -4.97 -3.42 1.96
C SER A 20 -3.91 -4.54 2.00
N TYR A 21 -4.31 -5.75 1.62
CA TYR A 21 -3.41 -6.89 1.55
C TYR A 21 -2.25 -6.64 0.57
N THR A 22 -2.57 -6.27 -0.67
CA THR A 22 -1.55 -5.99 -1.70
C THR A 22 -0.66 -4.80 -1.32
N GLY A 23 -1.21 -3.76 -0.68
CA GLY A 23 -0.46 -2.61 -0.18
C GLY A 23 0.55 -2.99 0.91
N VAL A 24 0.14 -3.85 1.87
CA VAL A 24 1.05 -4.37 2.91
C VAL A 24 2.14 -5.23 2.29
N VAL A 25 1.80 -6.11 1.35
CA VAL A 25 2.79 -6.93 0.63
C VAL A 25 3.80 -6.05 -0.10
N LEU A 26 3.34 -5.02 -0.83
CA LEU A 26 4.21 -4.08 -1.53
C LEU A 26 5.07 -3.22 -0.59
N PHE A 27 4.58 -2.92 0.62
CA PHE A 27 5.34 -2.23 1.65
C PHE A 27 6.53 -3.08 2.13
N LEU A 28 6.32 -4.40 2.29
CA LEU A 28 7.34 -5.36 2.73
C LEU A 28 8.28 -5.81 1.59
N ALA A 29 7.81 -5.75 0.35
CA ALA A 29 8.53 -6.26 -0.82
C ALA A 29 9.86 -5.51 -1.05
N PRO A 30 10.93 -6.23 -1.46
CA PRO A 30 12.23 -5.62 -1.75
C PRO A 30 12.15 -4.61 -2.90
N LYS A 31 13.17 -3.75 -3.05
CA LYS A 31 13.28 -2.85 -4.22
C LYS A 31 13.31 -3.68 -5.52
N GLY A 32 12.79 -3.13 -6.62
CA GLY A 32 12.58 -3.87 -7.88
C GLY A 32 13.83 -4.58 -8.41
N ARG A 33 15.02 -3.96 -8.28
CA ARG A 33 16.30 -4.59 -8.64
C ARG A 33 16.59 -5.87 -7.85
N VAL A 34 16.39 -5.84 -6.54
CA VAL A 34 16.62 -7.01 -5.67
C VAL A 34 15.53 -8.06 -5.92
N ALA A 35 14.28 -7.64 -6.03
CA ALA A 35 13.15 -8.52 -6.32
C ALA A 35 13.40 -9.36 -7.59
N ASN A 36 13.82 -8.72 -8.68
CA ASN A 36 14.08 -9.39 -9.95
C ASN A 36 15.31 -10.32 -9.87
N ALA A 37 16.35 -9.90 -9.14
CA ALA A 37 17.57 -10.68 -9.05
C ALA A 37 17.47 -11.89 -8.10
N THR A 38 16.55 -11.87 -7.14
CA THR A 38 16.30 -12.99 -6.24
C THR A 38 15.11 -13.85 -6.66
N ASN A 39 14.46 -13.56 -7.80
CA ASN A 39 13.14 -14.10 -8.17
C ASN A 39 12.18 -14.08 -6.97
N TRP A 40 12.03 -12.88 -6.37
CA TRP A 40 11.18 -12.73 -5.20
C TRP A 40 9.73 -13.04 -5.57
N GLU A 41 9.17 -14.02 -4.86
CA GLU A 41 7.79 -14.43 -5.00
C GLU A 41 7.18 -14.61 -3.61
N LEU A 42 5.90 -14.26 -3.49
CA LEU A 42 5.10 -14.54 -2.30
C LEU A 42 3.80 -15.20 -2.76
N LEU A 43 3.54 -16.40 -2.25
CA LEU A 43 2.39 -17.24 -2.65
C LEU A 43 2.33 -17.49 -4.18
N GLY A 44 3.49 -17.62 -4.83
CA GLY A 44 3.60 -17.87 -6.27
C GLY A 44 3.32 -16.65 -7.15
N LEU A 45 3.25 -15.45 -6.58
CA LEU A 45 3.15 -14.19 -7.31
C LEU A 45 4.41 -13.36 -7.14
N ASP A 46 4.89 -12.79 -8.25
CA ASP A 46 6.01 -11.86 -8.24
C ASP A 46 5.56 -10.46 -7.76
N LYS A 47 6.53 -9.61 -7.44
CA LYS A 47 6.27 -8.23 -7.00
C LYS A 47 5.47 -7.41 -8.04
N THR A 48 5.74 -7.62 -9.32
CA THR A 48 5.09 -6.90 -10.42
C THR A 48 3.62 -7.29 -10.52
N GLN A 49 3.28 -8.56 -10.35
CA GLN A 49 1.92 -9.07 -10.31
C GLN A 49 1.15 -8.52 -9.11
N PHE A 50 1.77 -8.44 -7.93
CA PHE A 50 1.19 -7.75 -6.78
C PHE A 50 0.92 -6.27 -7.07
N SER A 51 1.86 -5.58 -7.74
CA SER A 51 1.70 -4.19 -8.14
C SER A 51 0.57 -4.00 -9.15
N ASN A 52 0.48 -4.87 -10.15
CA ASN A 52 -0.58 -4.85 -11.16
C ASN A 52 -1.95 -5.08 -10.51
N LEU A 53 -2.04 -6.06 -9.60
CA LEU A 53 -3.26 -6.33 -8.85
C LEU A 53 -3.68 -5.12 -8.02
N HIS A 54 -2.74 -4.51 -7.30
CA HIS A 54 -3.01 -3.31 -6.49
C HIS A 54 -3.52 -2.15 -7.35
N VAL A 55 -2.86 -1.84 -8.47
CA VAL A 55 -3.28 -0.72 -9.33
C VAL A 55 -4.65 -1.00 -9.97
N SER A 56 -4.91 -2.22 -10.45
CA SER A 56 -6.21 -2.57 -11.03
C SER A 56 -7.36 -2.45 -10.02
N PHE A 57 -7.15 -2.95 -8.80
CA PHE A 57 -8.16 -2.83 -7.74
C PHE A 57 -8.29 -1.39 -7.21
N MET A 58 -7.23 -0.59 -7.26
CA MET A 58 -7.28 0.84 -6.93
C MET A 58 -8.23 1.58 -7.88
N VAL A 59 -8.11 1.34 -9.18
CA VAL A 59 -8.98 1.96 -10.19
C VAL A 59 -10.43 1.53 -9.99
N LEU A 60 -10.68 0.23 -9.77
CA LEU A 60 -12.02 -0.29 -9.46
C LEU A 60 -12.59 0.35 -8.19
N PHE A 61 -11.79 0.47 -7.14
CA PHE A 61 -12.19 1.07 -5.87
C PHE A 61 -12.55 2.55 -6.04
N LEU A 62 -11.74 3.33 -6.77
CA LEU A 62 -12.02 4.74 -7.03
C LEU A 62 -13.33 4.93 -7.81
N ILE A 63 -13.52 4.18 -8.90
CA ILE A 63 -14.76 4.23 -9.69
C ILE A 63 -15.96 3.83 -8.81
N GLY A 64 -15.83 2.73 -8.07
CA GLY A 64 -16.86 2.27 -7.14
C GLY A 64 -17.18 3.30 -6.06
N MET A 65 -16.18 4.01 -5.53
CA MET A 65 -16.36 5.06 -4.52
C MET A 65 -17.11 6.26 -5.09
N LEU A 66 -16.84 6.66 -6.33
CA LEU A 66 -17.61 7.72 -7.00
C LEU A 66 -19.10 7.34 -7.09
N PHE A 67 -19.40 6.12 -7.54
CA PHE A 67 -20.77 5.63 -7.56
C PHE A 67 -21.37 5.51 -6.17
N HIS A 68 -20.59 5.08 -5.17
CA HIS A 68 -21.05 4.99 -3.79
C HIS A 68 -21.43 6.36 -3.23
N ILE A 69 -20.62 7.39 -3.45
CA ILE A 69 -20.91 8.77 -3.05
C ILE A 69 -22.15 9.29 -3.76
N TYR A 70 -22.25 9.11 -5.09
CA TYR A 70 -23.40 9.54 -5.86
C TYR A 70 -24.71 8.91 -5.37
N LEU A 71 -24.70 7.59 -5.14
CA LEU A 71 -25.89 6.88 -4.68
C LEU A 71 -26.25 7.17 -3.22
N ASN A 72 -25.27 7.53 -2.39
CA ASN A 72 -25.48 7.83 -0.97
C ASN A 72 -25.39 9.34 -0.64
N TRP A 73 -25.57 10.19 -1.65
CA TRP A 73 -25.42 11.66 -1.53
C TRP A 73 -26.24 12.25 -0.38
N ASN A 74 -27.50 11.84 -0.25
CA ASN A 74 -28.37 12.32 0.84
C ASN A 74 -27.86 11.95 2.23
N ALA A 75 -27.28 10.76 2.38
CA ALA A 75 -26.69 10.33 3.65
C ALA A 75 -25.43 11.15 3.95
N LEU A 76 -24.58 11.39 2.94
CA LEU A 76 -23.37 12.19 3.09
C LEU A 76 -23.70 13.63 3.54
N PHE A 77 -24.68 14.27 2.89
CA PHE A 77 -25.12 15.62 3.26
C PHE A 77 -25.80 15.68 4.62
N ASN A 78 -26.39 14.58 5.09
CA ASN A 78 -26.99 14.55 6.42
C ASN A 78 -25.93 14.68 7.53
N TYR A 79 -24.69 14.21 7.31
CA TYR A 79 -23.58 14.41 8.26
C TYR A 79 -23.12 15.87 8.36
N PHE A 80 -23.44 16.71 7.37
CA PHE A 80 -23.18 18.16 7.41
C PHE A 80 -24.31 18.96 8.05
N LYS A 81 -25.44 18.33 8.39
CA LYS A 81 -26.56 19.00 9.06
C LYS A 81 -26.36 18.96 10.57
N ASN A 82 -26.40 20.14 11.21
CA ASN A 82 -26.29 20.26 12.66
C ASN A 82 -27.61 19.80 13.35
N LYS A 83 -27.66 19.75 14.68
CA LYS A 83 -28.84 19.39 15.49
C LYS A 83 -30.11 20.20 15.14
N SER A 84 -29.93 21.40 14.60
CA SER A 84 -31.01 22.29 14.08
C SER A 84 -31.36 22.08 12.60
N ARG A 85 -30.81 21.05 11.94
CA ARG A 85 -30.98 20.72 10.50
C ARG A 85 -30.44 21.76 9.50
N GLU A 86 -29.69 22.74 9.97
CA GLU A 86 -28.97 23.70 9.12
C GLU A 86 -27.64 23.14 8.61
N PHE A 87 -27.27 23.49 7.39
CA PHE A 87 -26.00 23.12 6.75
C PHE A 87 -24.86 23.89 7.44
N SER A 88 -24.01 23.19 8.19
CA SER A 88 -22.85 23.79 8.86
C SER A 88 -21.59 23.01 8.51
N LEU A 89 -20.69 23.65 7.77
CA LEU A 89 -19.34 23.12 7.50
C LEU A 89 -18.42 23.19 8.74
N PHE A 90 -18.88 23.78 9.85
CA PHE A 90 -18.11 23.94 11.08
C PHE A 90 -18.59 23.02 12.21
N ASN A 91 -19.26 21.90 11.87
CA ASN A 91 -19.55 20.86 12.86
C ASN A 91 -18.22 20.35 13.46
N LYS A 92 -18.18 20.16 14.78
CA LYS A 92 -16.98 19.72 15.50
C LYS A 92 -16.39 18.43 14.89
N GLU A 93 -17.24 17.54 14.41
CA GLU A 93 -16.87 16.29 13.76
C GLU A 93 -16.15 16.51 12.42
N PHE A 94 -16.62 17.46 11.60
CA PHE A 94 -15.95 17.83 10.36
C PHE A 94 -14.58 18.45 10.64
N LEU A 95 -14.51 19.38 11.59
CA LEU A 95 -13.25 20.02 11.96
C LEU A 95 -12.25 18.98 12.48
N LEU A 96 -12.68 18.04 13.32
CA LEU A 96 -11.85 16.95 13.83
C LEU A 96 -11.33 16.07 12.70
N ALA A 97 -12.21 15.62 11.80
CA ALA A 97 -11.83 14.79 10.65
C ALA A 97 -10.87 15.54 9.71
N PHE A 98 -11.14 16.81 9.43
CA PHE A 98 -10.30 17.65 8.58
C PHE A 98 -8.93 17.89 9.20
N SER A 99 -8.88 18.30 10.47
CA SER A 99 -7.63 18.52 11.22
C SER A 99 -6.79 17.25 11.32
N LEU A 100 -7.41 16.08 11.52
CA LEU A 100 -6.70 14.80 11.52
C LEU A 100 -6.03 14.52 10.16
N ASN A 101 -6.76 14.69 9.06
CA ASN A 101 -6.21 14.48 7.72
C ASN A 101 -5.11 15.51 7.39
N LEU A 102 -5.30 16.76 7.79
CA LEU A 102 -4.30 17.81 7.62
C LEU A 102 -3.03 17.53 8.44
N LEU A 103 -3.18 17.01 9.66
CA LEU A 103 -2.08 16.60 10.52
C LEU A 103 -1.27 15.46 9.87
N PHE A 104 -1.93 14.47 9.27
CA PHE A 104 -1.24 13.41 8.53
C PHE A 104 -0.51 13.95 7.29
N LEU A 105 -1.16 14.84 6.53
CA LEU A 105 -0.58 15.46 5.34
C LEU A 105 0.67 16.29 5.70
N ILE A 106 0.54 17.22 6.63
CA ILE A 106 1.63 18.10 7.07
C ILE A 106 2.73 17.28 7.76
N GLY A 107 2.35 16.36 8.65
CA GLY A 107 3.30 15.51 9.37
C GLY A 107 4.13 14.64 8.43
N THR A 108 3.53 14.15 7.34
CA THR A 108 4.27 13.42 6.30
C THR A 108 5.21 14.33 5.51
N LEU A 109 4.74 15.51 5.08
CA LEU A 109 5.56 16.44 4.27
C LEU A 109 6.70 17.10 5.05
N LEU A 110 6.51 17.34 6.35
CA LEU A 110 7.51 17.93 7.23
C LEU A 110 8.43 16.89 7.88
N TYR A 111 8.28 15.60 7.53
CA TYR A 111 9.04 14.51 8.15
C TYR A 111 8.96 14.60 9.69
N TRP A 112 7.75 14.65 10.24
CA TRP A 112 7.58 14.65 11.68
C TRP A 112 7.90 13.24 12.24
N VAL A 113 8.58 13.17 13.39
CA VAL A 113 9.12 11.94 14.02
C VAL A 113 8.22 10.69 13.89
N PRO A 114 6.90 10.72 14.16
CA PRO A 114 6.06 9.53 14.00
C PRO A 114 6.03 8.98 12.57
N PHE A 115 6.06 9.84 11.56
CA PHE A 115 6.08 9.46 10.15
C PHE A 115 7.48 9.05 9.68
N GLU A 116 8.53 9.74 10.15
CA GLU A 116 9.92 9.34 9.88
C GLU A 116 10.21 7.92 10.34
N THR A 117 9.78 7.54 11.55
CA THR A 117 10.01 6.18 12.07
C THR A 117 9.41 5.10 11.17
N LEU A 118 8.28 5.37 10.51
CA LEU A 118 7.65 4.45 9.58
C LEU A 118 8.47 4.31 8.28
N PHE A 119 8.97 5.43 7.74
CA PHE A 119 9.80 5.41 6.54
C PHE A 119 11.17 4.78 6.79
N ASP A 120 11.81 5.09 7.92
CA ASP A 120 13.05 4.47 8.36
C ASP A 120 12.89 2.96 8.52
N PHE A 121 11.76 2.52 9.09
CA PHE A 121 11.44 1.09 9.16
C PHE A 121 11.34 0.47 7.77
N GLN A 122 10.63 1.12 6.86
CA GLN A 122 10.51 0.65 5.47
C GLN A 122 11.88 0.55 4.78
N ASP A 123 12.76 1.53 4.99
CA ASP A 123 14.08 1.55 4.38
C ASP A 123 15.00 0.49 4.98
N ARG A 124 14.98 0.29 6.30
CA ARG A 124 15.68 -0.82 6.98
C ARG A 124 15.23 -2.17 6.43
N LEU A 125 13.93 -2.37 6.23
CA LEU A 125 13.40 -3.58 5.62
C LEU A 125 13.97 -3.77 4.21
N LYS A 126 13.89 -2.74 3.36
CA LYS A 126 14.42 -2.79 1.97
C LYS A 126 15.93 -3.05 1.93
N SER A 127 16.71 -2.44 2.83
CA SER A 127 18.16 -2.64 2.91
C SER A 127 18.54 -4.03 3.42
N SER A 128 17.71 -4.67 4.25
CA SER A 128 17.97 -6.05 4.71
C SER A 128 17.95 -7.06 3.54
N TRP A 129 17.04 -6.86 2.58
CA TRP A 129 16.99 -7.62 1.35
C TRP A 129 18.24 -7.41 0.47
N GLU A 130 18.70 -6.16 0.34
CA GLU A 130 19.92 -5.82 -0.42
C GLU A 130 21.17 -6.48 0.19
N LYS A 131 21.31 -6.45 1.51
CA LYS A 131 22.43 -7.10 2.21
C LYS A 131 22.44 -8.61 2.01
N THR A 132 21.27 -9.23 2.08
CA THR A 132 21.10 -10.69 1.88
C THR A 132 21.51 -11.09 0.47
N GLN A 133 21.10 -10.32 -0.53
CA GLN A 133 21.49 -10.54 -1.92
C GLN A 133 23.02 -10.38 -2.11
N SER A 134 23.61 -9.31 -1.58
CA SER A 134 25.06 -9.07 -1.70
C SER A 134 25.88 -10.22 -1.12
N PHE A 135 25.51 -10.71 0.06
CA PHE A 135 26.19 -11.82 0.71
C PHE A 135 26.06 -13.14 -0.08
N SER A 136 24.89 -13.38 -0.68
CA SER A 136 24.67 -14.53 -1.58
C SER A 136 25.60 -14.48 -2.79
N ASN A 137 25.68 -13.31 -3.45
CA ASN A 137 26.53 -13.10 -4.62
C ASN A 137 28.03 -13.28 -4.29
N GLU A 138 28.49 -12.76 -3.15
CA GLU A 138 29.88 -12.90 -2.70
C GLU A 138 30.25 -14.37 -2.47
N LYS A 139 29.39 -15.13 -1.77
CA LYS A 139 29.59 -16.57 -1.58
C LYS A 139 29.66 -17.34 -2.90
N ALA A 140 28.78 -17.03 -3.85
CA ALA A 140 28.80 -17.66 -5.17
C ALA A 140 30.13 -17.39 -5.92
N ASN A 141 30.61 -16.14 -5.88
CA ASN A 141 31.88 -15.77 -6.51
C ASN A 141 33.09 -16.45 -5.87
N LEU A 142 33.12 -16.57 -4.54
CA LEU A 142 34.19 -17.29 -3.83
C LEU A 142 34.22 -18.78 -4.18
N TYR A 143 33.04 -19.41 -4.29
CA TYR A 143 32.92 -20.80 -4.71
C TYR A 143 33.44 -21.02 -6.14
N GLU A 144 33.02 -20.17 -7.09
CA GLU A 144 33.48 -20.22 -8.49
C GLU A 144 34.98 -19.96 -8.62
N HIS A 145 35.52 -19.02 -7.83
CA HIS A 145 36.96 -18.76 -7.82
C HIS A 145 37.75 -19.95 -7.23
N GLY A 146 37.24 -20.57 -6.16
CA GLY A 146 37.81 -21.79 -5.56
C GLY A 146 37.83 -22.96 -6.55
N LYS A 147 36.74 -23.20 -7.28
CA LYS A 147 36.67 -24.20 -8.35
C LYS A 147 37.71 -23.98 -9.44
N ARG A 148 37.86 -22.72 -9.91
CA ARG A 148 38.86 -22.36 -10.93
C ARG A 148 40.29 -22.55 -10.43
N ARG A 149 40.58 -22.28 -9.16
CA ARG A 149 41.90 -22.51 -8.55
C ARG A 149 42.26 -23.99 -8.45
N LEU A 150 41.27 -24.86 -8.27
CA LEU A 150 41.45 -26.29 -8.09
C LEU A 150 41.41 -27.09 -9.41
N ASN A 151 41.24 -26.43 -10.57
CA ASN A 151 41.22 -27.03 -11.91
C ASN A 151 40.31 -28.27 -12.03
N ILE A 152 39.19 -28.27 -11.29
CA ILE A 152 38.21 -29.35 -11.33
C ILE A 152 37.32 -29.11 -12.56
N HIS A 153 37.74 -29.64 -13.70
CA HIS A 153 36.83 -29.88 -14.82
C HIS A 153 35.91 -31.07 -14.48
N PRO A 154 34.63 -31.05 -14.92
CA PRO A 154 33.73 -32.18 -14.75
C PRO A 154 34.25 -33.44 -15.45
#